data_AF-A0A3B8PWQ0-F1
#
_entry.id   AF-A0A3B8PWQ0-F1
#
_cell.length_a   1.000
_cell.length_b   1.000
_cell.length_c   1.000
_cell.angle_alpha   90.00
_cell.angle_beta   90.00
_cell.angle_gamma   90.00
#
_symmetry.space_group_name_H-M   'P 1'
#
loop_
_entity.id
_entity.type
_entity.pdbx_description
1 polymer ?
#
loop_
_entity_poly.entity_id
_entity_poly.type
_entity_poly.pdbx_seq_one_letter_code
_entity_poly.pdbx_strand_id
1 'polypeptide(L)'
;MNRTNLIEDLTLMPLPPWWQSPWLLLGLVVVAGVAVLVGRWLWRRWVNQHPAVIAAAPQPDLTPEFLERLAALRARRGELSAYELAIECSDLLREFVEWRFRMSIRFQTTREFLEAAARDALLGAEHRDWLGAYLKFCDLVKFAQQGATEAEQTNLLDAAERFIRQGSPWSSVATAPNSR
;
A
#
# COMPACT_ATOMS: atom_id res chain seq x y z
N MET A 1 83.02 -18.28 -13.30
CA MET A 1 82.33 -18.72 -12.07
C MET A 1 81.84 -17.51 -11.33
N ASN A 2 80.56 -17.14 -11.49
CA ASN A 2 79.79 -16.33 -10.54
C ASN A 2 78.34 -16.21 -11.05
N ARG A 3 77.49 -17.11 -10.57
CA ARG A 3 76.04 -17.01 -10.57
C ARG A 3 75.55 -17.60 -9.25
N THR A 4 74.40 -17.13 -8.78
CA THR A 4 73.64 -17.56 -7.57
C THR A 4 74.20 -16.92 -6.29
N ASN A 5 73.45 -16.20 -5.43
CA ASN A 5 72.04 -16.28 -5.04
C ASN A 5 71.58 -14.90 -4.54
N LEU A 6 70.56 -14.29 -5.16
CA LEU A 6 69.98 -13.01 -4.73
C LEU A 6 68.44 -13.06 -4.66
N ILE A 7 67.88 -14.27 -4.70
CA ILE A 7 66.43 -14.52 -4.70
C ILE A 7 66.17 -15.69 -3.75
N GLU A 8 66.33 -15.48 -2.45
CA GLU A 8 65.95 -16.50 -1.47
C GLU A 8 65.70 -15.87 -0.09
N ASP A 9 65.00 -14.73 -0.03
CA ASP A 9 64.58 -14.22 1.28
C ASP A 9 63.33 -13.31 1.19
N LEU A 10 62.21 -13.86 0.72
CA LEU A 10 60.89 -13.20 0.79
C LEU A 10 59.85 -14.04 1.54
N THR A 11 60.27 -15.12 2.21
CA THR A 11 59.39 -16.08 2.89
C THR A 11 59.52 -16.09 4.41
N LEU A 12 59.99 -14.99 5.01
CA LEU A 12 60.05 -14.84 6.46
C LEU A 12 59.51 -13.49 6.91
N MET A 13 58.27 -13.18 6.53
CA MET A 13 57.47 -12.23 7.31
C MET A 13 56.73 -13.06 8.37
N PRO A 14 57.23 -13.18 9.62
CA PRO A 14 56.49 -13.88 10.65
C PRO A 14 55.17 -13.13 10.83
N LEU A 15 54.06 -13.78 10.47
CA LEU A 15 52.74 -13.26 10.77
C LEU A 15 52.69 -13.03 12.29
N PRO A 16 52.28 -11.83 12.74
CA PRO A 16 52.38 -11.46 14.14
C PRO A 16 51.70 -12.50 15.07
N PRO A 17 52.30 -12.83 16.23
CA PRO A 17 51.85 -13.93 17.10
C PRO A 17 50.44 -13.75 17.68
N TRP A 18 49.88 -12.53 17.59
CA TRP A 18 48.51 -12.27 18.03
C TRP A 18 47.45 -12.92 17.12
N TRP A 19 47.75 -13.28 15.87
CA TRP A 19 46.80 -13.92 14.95
C TRP A 19 46.39 -15.37 15.30
N GLN A 20 47.11 -16.05 16.18
CA GLN A 20 46.80 -17.44 16.57
C GLN A 20 45.92 -17.55 17.81
N SER A 21 45.51 -16.42 18.41
CA SER A 21 44.68 -16.44 19.62
C SER A 21 43.23 -16.82 19.28
N PRO A 22 42.70 -17.95 19.77
CA PRO A 22 41.30 -18.34 19.53
C PRO A 22 40.31 -17.29 20.07
N TRP A 23 40.74 -16.47 21.02
CA TRP A 23 39.98 -15.37 21.59
C TRP A 23 39.78 -14.20 20.63
N LEU A 24 40.70 -13.96 19.68
CA LEU A 24 40.50 -12.95 18.65
C LEU A 24 39.50 -13.41 17.60
N LEU A 25 39.54 -14.68 17.20
CA LEU A 25 38.53 -15.28 16.33
C LEU A 25 37.15 -15.26 17.01
N LEU A 26 37.09 -15.61 18.30
CA LEU A 26 35.86 -15.52 19.09
C LEU A 26 35.35 -14.08 19.16
N GLY A 27 36.23 -13.11 19.42
CA GLY A 27 35.90 -11.69 19.44
C GLY A 27 35.37 -11.18 18.10
N LEU A 28 36.00 -11.58 16.99
CA LEU A 28 35.56 -11.22 15.63
C LEU A 28 34.18 -11.80 15.30
N VAL A 29 33.92 -13.06 15.67
CA VAL A 29 32.62 -13.71 15.47
C VAL A 29 31.53 -13.01 16.29
N VAL A 30 31.82 -12.62 17.53
CA VAL A 30 30.88 -11.86 18.37
C VAL A 30 30.58 -10.50 17.76
N VAL A 31 31.60 -9.76 17.31
CA VAL A 31 31.42 -8.45 16.66
C VAL A 31 30.60 -8.57 15.37
N ALA A 32 30.89 -9.58 14.54
CA ALA A 32 30.13 -9.84 13.31
C ALA A 32 28.67 -10.21 13.62
N GLY A 33 28.43 -11.03 14.65
CA GLY A 33 27.08 -11.39 15.09
C GLY A 33 26.28 -10.18 15.58
N VAL A 34 26.90 -9.29 16.35
CA VAL A 34 26.27 -8.04 16.81
C VAL A 34 25.98 -7.12 15.64
N ALA A 35 26.88 -6.98 14.68
CA ALA A 35 26.67 -6.16 13.48
C ALA A 35 25.50 -6.67 12.64
N VAL A 36 25.37 -7.98 12.46
CA VAL A 36 24.23 -8.59 11.75
C VAL A 36 22.91 -8.37 12.51
N LEU A 37 22.91 -8.52 13.84
CA LEU A 37 21.72 -8.28 14.67
C LEU A 37 21.28 -6.82 14.62
N VAL A 38 22.21 -5.87 14.72
CA VAL A 38 21.94 -4.43 14.64
C VAL A 38 21.49 -4.07 13.23
N GLY A 39 22.13 -4.60 12.18
CA GLY A 39 21.72 -4.40 10.80
C GLY A 39 20.31 -4.94 10.52
N ARG A 40 19.99 -6.15 11.00
CA ARG A 40 18.62 -6.70 10.93
C ARG A 40 17.63 -5.88 11.73
N TRP A 41 18.00 -5.40 12.91
CA TRP A 41 17.12 -4.59 13.75
C TRP A 41 16.83 -3.23 13.09
N LEU A 42 17.86 -2.57 12.54
CA LEU A 42 17.73 -1.33 11.79
C LEU A 42 16.93 -1.53 10.50
N TRP A 43 17.20 -2.59 9.75
CA TRP A 43 16.43 -2.93 8.55
C TRP A 43 14.97 -3.20 8.89
N ARG A 44 14.69 -4.02 9.90
CA ARG A 44 13.32 -4.26 10.38
C ARG A 44 12.67 -2.97 10.85
N ARG A 45 13.41 -2.09 11.53
CA ARG A 45 12.91 -0.79 11.97
C ARG A 45 12.68 0.14 10.78
N TRP A 46 13.45 0.08 9.70
CA TRP A 46 13.25 0.90 8.50
C TRP A 46 12.12 0.39 7.62
N VAL A 47 12.01 -0.92 7.41
CA VAL A 47 10.91 -1.54 6.65
C VAL A 47 9.59 -1.47 7.41
N ASN A 48 9.61 -1.59 8.75
CA ASN A 48 8.40 -1.47 9.58
C ASN A 48 8.17 -0.04 10.09
N GLN A 49 9.04 0.92 9.77
CA GLN A 49 8.69 2.33 9.84
C GLN A 49 7.78 2.61 8.65
N HIS A 50 6.53 2.15 8.78
CA HIS A 50 5.43 2.94 8.24
C HIS A 50 5.70 4.37 8.71
N PRO A 51 5.76 5.37 7.81
CA PRO A 51 5.90 6.75 8.23
C PRO A 51 4.86 6.95 9.31
N ALA A 52 5.33 7.17 10.55
CA ALA A 52 4.46 7.48 11.66
C ALA A 52 3.62 8.62 11.13
N VAL A 53 2.32 8.35 10.97
CA VAL A 53 1.35 9.35 10.54
C VAL A 53 1.48 10.42 11.59
N ILE A 54 2.29 11.45 11.29
CA ILE A 54 2.23 12.76 11.94
C ILE A 54 0.73 12.99 12.00
N ALA A 55 0.19 13.12 13.21
CA ALA A 55 -1.24 13.27 13.45
C ALA A 55 -1.71 14.47 12.62
N ALA A 56 -2.03 14.20 11.36
CA ALA A 56 -2.46 15.17 10.41
C ALA A 56 -3.79 15.63 10.96
N ALA A 57 -4.00 16.94 10.95
CA ALA A 57 -5.30 17.54 11.22
C ALA A 57 -6.40 16.64 10.61
N PRO A 58 -7.56 16.47 11.29
CA PRO A 58 -8.63 15.63 10.79
C PRO A 58 -8.88 16.02 9.33
N GLN A 59 -8.61 15.08 8.42
CA GLN A 59 -8.85 15.33 7.00
C GLN A 59 -10.33 15.66 6.87
N PRO A 60 -10.68 16.72 6.11
CA PRO A 60 -12.07 17.07 5.89
C PRO A 60 -12.80 15.86 5.33
N ASP A 61 -13.99 15.56 5.87
CA ASP A 61 -14.81 14.47 5.38
C ASP A 61 -15.30 14.80 3.96
N LEU A 62 -14.71 14.15 2.96
CA LEU A 62 -15.09 14.28 1.54
C LEU A 62 -16.19 13.30 1.15
N THR A 63 -16.69 12.45 2.07
CA THR A 63 -17.81 11.54 1.79
C THR A 63 -19.00 12.24 1.12
N PRO A 64 -19.44 13.44 1.55
CA PRO A 64 -20.53 14.17 0.89
C PRO A 64 -20.20 14.51 -0.56
N GLU A 65 -18.98 14.95 -0.84
CA GLU A 65 -18.52 15.29 -2.19
C GLU A 65 -18.53 14.07 -3.12
N PHE A 66 -18.06 12.91 -2.63
CA PHE A 66 -18.11 11.67 -3.40
C PHE A 66 -19.55 11.22 -3.70
N LEU A 67 -20.47 11.40 -2.74
CA LEU A 67 -21.90 11.10 -2.95
C LEU A 67 -22.53 12.08 -3.94
N GLU A 68 -22.19 13.37 -3.90
CA GLU A 68 -22.65 14.36 -4.87
C GLU A 68 -22.14 14.05 -6.28
N ARG A 69 -20.85 13.71 -6.42
CA ARG A 69 -20.26 13.28 -7.70
C ARG A 69 -20.95 12.02 -8.23
N LEU A 70 -21.25 11.05 -7.37
CA LEU A 70 -21.98 9.84 -7.76
C LEU A 70 -23.42 10.15 -8.19
N ALA A 71 -24.10 11.07 -7.50
CA ALA A 71 -25.44 11.52 -7.86
C ALA A 71 -25.45 12.25 -9.21
N ALA A 72 -24.45 13.10 -9.48
CA ALA A 72 -24.27 13.76 -10.76
C ALA A 72 -24.00 12.75 -11.88
N LEU A 73 -23.18 11.73 -11.62
CA LEU A 73 -22.94 10.63 -12.55
C LEU A 73 -24.22 9.85 -12.85
N ARG A 74 -25.03 9.58 -11.83
CA ARG A 74 -26.34 8.92 -11.98
C ARG A 74 -27.31 9.74 -12.83
N ALA A 75 -27.36 11.05 -12.64
CA ALA A 75 -28.24 11.94 -13.41
C ALA A 75 -27.89 11.93 -14.91
N ARG A 76 -26.60 11.85 -15.23
CA ARG A 76 -26.09 11.82 -16.61
C ARG A 76 -26.01 10.41 -17.21
N ARG A 77 -26.43 9.36 -16.49
CA ARG A 77 -26.34 7.97 -16.95
C ARG A 77 -26.97 7.75 -18.33
N GLY A 78 -28.09 8.41 -18.63
CA GLY A 78 -28.77 8.29 -19.92
C GLY A 78 -28.00 8.89 -21.10
N GLU A 79 -26.99 9.73 -20.83
CA GLU A 79 -26.11 10.36 -21.81
C GLU A 79 -24.81 9.57 -22.02
N LEU A 80 -24.51 8.62 -21.13
CA LEU A 80 -23.26 7.86 -21.11
C LEU A 80 -23.47 6.46 -21.67
N SER A 81 -22.47 5.95 -22.38
CA SER A 81 -22.40 4.52 -22.68
C SER A 81 -22.13 3.71 -21.41
N ALA A 82 -22.50 2.42 -21.41
CA ALA A 82 -22.17 1.51 -20.32
C ALA A 82 -20.66 1.46 -20.04
N TYR A 83 -19.84 1.61 -21.09
CA TYR A 83 -18.39 1.69 -21.02
C TYR A 83 -17.92 2.92 -20.22
N GLU A 84 -18.40 4.11 -20.59
CA GLU A 84 -18.04 5.36 -19.91
C GLU A 84 -18.51 5.35 -18.45
N LEU A 85 -19.74 4.89 -18.21
CA LEU A 85 -20.26 4.77 -16.85
C LEU A 85 -19.39 3.84 -15.99
N ALA A 86 -18.91 2.73 -16.55
CA ALA A 86 -18.04 1.79 -15.85
C ALA A 86 -16.66 2.37 -15.57
N ILE A 87 -16.13 3.25 -16.42
CA ILE A 87 -14.88 3.98 -16.15
C ILE A 87 -15.07 4.96 -15.01
N GLU A 88 -16.04 5.86 -15.13
CA GLU A 88 -16.31 6.92 -14.15
C GLU A 88 -16.62 6.33 -12.76
N CYS A 89 -17.42 5.27 -12.70
CA CYS A 89 -17.70 4.54 -11.46
C CYS A 89 -16.44 3.94 -10.82
N SER A 90 -15.57 3.39 -11.66
CA SER A 90 -14.35 2.70 -11.23
C SER A 90 -13.34 3.70 -10.70
N ASP A 91 -13.21 4.85 -11.34
CA ASP A 91 -12.28 5.91 -10.95
C ASP A 91 -12.76 6.64 -9.69
N LEU A 92 -14.06 6.95 -9.59
CA LEU A 92 -14.66 7.56 -8.40
C LEU A 92 -14.42 6.71 -7.14
N LEU A 93 -14.62 5.39 -7.23
CA LEU A 93 -14.39 4.51 -6.08
C LEU A 93 -12.92 4.31 -5.73
N ARG A 94 -12.02 4.30 -6.73
CA ARG A 94 -10.58 4.29 -6.47
C ARG A 94 -10.13 5.55 -5.74
N GLU A 95 -10.59 6.72 -6.19
CA GLU A 95 -10.32 8.00 -5.52
C GLU A 95 -10.88 8.04 -4.10
N PHE A 96 -12.10 7.54 -3.89
CA PHE A 96 -12.69 7.45 -2.56
C PHE A 96 -11.84 6.59 -1.64
N VAL A 97 -11.36 5.44 -2.10
CA VAL A 97 -10.55 4.51 -1.29
C VAL A 97 -9.15 5.06 -1.03
N GLU A 98 -8.51 5.67 -2.02
CA GLU A 98 -7.22 6.38 -1.88
C GLU A 98 -7.33 7.48 -0.81
N TRP A 99 -8.36 8.32 -0.89
CA TRP A 99 -8.62 9.36 0.11
C TRP A 99 -8.92 8.77 1.50
N ARG A 100 -9.87 7.83 1.59
CA ARG A 100 -10.44 7.34 2.84
C ARG A 100 -9.48 6.48 3.66
N PHE A 101 -8.67 5.68 2.97
CA PHE A 101 -7.74 4.74 3.60
C PHE A 101 -6.28 5.19 3.48
N ARG A 102 -6.04 6.41 2.98
CA ARG A 102 -4.71 7.03 2.80
C ARG A 102 -3.71 6.13 2.06
N MET A 103 -4.23 5.33 1.14
CA MET A 103 -3.41 4.46 0.31
C MET A 103 -2.91 5.26 -0.91
N SER A 104 -1.61 5.24 -1.20
CA SER A 104 -1.07 5.81 -2.43
C SER A 104 -1.27 4.81 -3.57
N ILE A 105 -2.39 4.91 -4.30
CA ILE A 105 -2.80 3.92 -5.32
C ILE A 105 -2.83 4.49 -6.74
N ARG A 106 -2.17 5.62 -6.99
CA ARG A 106 -2.21 6.22 -8.31
C ARG A 106 -1.43 5.35 -9.32
N PHE A 107 -2.15 4.81 -10.32
CA PHE A 107 -1.69 3.99 -11.46
C PHE A 107 -1.44 2.49 -11.23
N GLN A 108 -2.14 1.87 -10.29
CA GLN A 108 -2.10 0.41 -10.14
C GLN A 108 -3.24 -0.28 -10.87
N THR A 109 -2.93 -1.41 -11.50
CA THR A 109 -3.89 -2.36 -12.04
C THR A 109 -4.79 -2.87 -10.89
N THR A 110 -6.01 -3.34 -11.20
CA THR A 110 -6.98 -3.81 -10.19
C THR A 110 -6.38 -4.82 -9.21
N ARG A 111 -5.43 -5.67 -9.65
CA ARG A 111 -4.74 -6.62 -8.79
C ARG A 111 -3.79 -5.95 -7.81
N GLU A 112 -2.95 -5.06 -8.29
CA GLU A 112 -1.95 -4.31 -7.52
C GLU A 112 -2.65 -3.43 -6.49
N PHE A 113 -3.78 -2.82 -6.86
CA PHE A 113 -4.69 -2.12 -5.96
C PHE A 113 -5.12 -3.01 -4.78
N LEU A 114 -5.58 -4.23 -5.06
CA LEU A 114 -6.02 -5.18 -4.03
C LEU A 114 -4.85 -5.69 -3.18
N GLU A 115 -3.66 -5.86 -3.76
CA GLU A 115 -2.45 -6.23 -3.02
C GLU A 115 -1.97 -5.10 -2.09
N ALA A 116 -2.03 -3.84 -2.52
CA ALA A 116 -1.74 -2.68 -1.69
C ALA A 116 -2.74 -2.59 -0.52
N ALA A 117 -4.02 -2.76 -0.81
CA ALA A 117 -5.09 -2.86 0.18
C ALA A 117 -4.91 -4.06 1.15
N ALA A 118 -4.36 -5.17 0.69
CA ALA A 118 -4.10 -6.35 1.53
C ALA A 118 -3.06 -6.07 2.62
N ARG A 119 -2.09 -5.19 2.33
CA ARG A 119 -0.98 -4.83 3.23
C ARG A 119 -1.36 -3.75 4.24
N ASP A 120 -2.40 -2.97 3.96
CA ASP A 120 -2.89 -1.93 4.85
C ASP A 120 -3.98 -2.47 5.78
N ALA A 121 -3.80 -2.33 7.10
CA ALA A 121 -4.74 -2.79 8.11
C ALA A 121 -6.03 -1.92 8.15
N LEU A 122 -6.04 -0.78 7.46
CA LEU A 122 -7.15 0.16 7.47
C LEU A 122 -8.35 -0.32 6.63
N LEU A 123 -8.14 -1.14 5.60
CA LEU A 123 -9.22 -1.70 4.77
C LEU A 123 -9.51 -3.15 5.19
N GLY A 124 -10.63 -3.37 5.89
CA GLY A 124 -11.05 -4.69 6.36
C GLY A 124 -11.25 -5.68 5.20
N ALA A 125 -11.03 -6.98 5.47
CA ALA A 125 -11.06 -8.03 4.45
C ALA A 125 -12.36 -8.04 3.62
N GLU A 126 -13.52 -7.89 4.25
CA GLU A 126 -14.82 -7.84 3.58
C GLU A 126 -14.92 -6.66 2.58
N HIS A 127 -14.45 -5.47 2.96
CA HIS A 127 -14.44 -4.31 2.08
C HIS A 127 -13.50 -4.50 0.89
N ARG A 128 -12.38 -5.20 1.08
CA ARG A 128 -11.42 -5.53 -0.01
C ARG A 128 -12.04 -6.49 -1.01
N ASP A 129 -12.65 -7.56 -0.53
CA ASP A 129 -13.26 -8.59 -1.40
C ASP A 129 -14.40 -8.00 -2.21
N TRP A 130 -15.24 -7.18 -1.58
CA TRP A 130 -16.32 -6.46 -2.26
C TRP A 130 -15.76 -5.51 -3.33
N LEU A 131 -14.76 -4.70 -2.98
CA LEU A 131 -14.18 -3.73 -3.89
C LEU A 131 -13.48 -4.40 -5.07
N GLY A 132 -12.84 -5.55 -4.85
CA GLY A 132 -12.25 -6.35 -5.92
C GLY A 132 -13.31 -6.91 -6.88
N ALA A 133 -14.41 -7.43 -6.35
CA ALA A 133 -15.54 -7.89 -7.17
C ALA A 133 -16.16 -6.75 -7.98
N TYR A 134 -16.32 -5.58 -7.36
CA TYR A 134 -16.85 -4.37 -8.01
C TYR A 134 -15.96 -3.91 -9.17
N LEU A 135 -14.65 -3.72 -8.92
CA LEU A 135 -13.71 -3.25 -9.96
C LEU A 135 -13.58 -4.27 -11.09
N LYS A 136 -13.62 -5.57 -10.78
CA LYS A 136 -13.63 -6.63 -11.80
C LYS A 136 -14.88 -6.55 -12.69
N PHE A 137 -16.05 -6.26 -12.12
CA PHE A 137 -17.26 -6.03 -12.92
C PHE A 137 -17.11 -4.82 -13.83
N CYS A 138 -16.60 -3.69 -13.32
CA CYS A 138 -16.29 -2.53 -14.17
C CYS A 138 -15.36 -2.90 -15.33
N ASP A 139 -14.31 -3.67 -15.06
CA ASP A 139 -13.36 -4.09 -16.09
C ASP A 139 -14.02 -5.02 -17.12
N LEU A 140 -14.92 -5.92 -16.71
CA LEU A 140 -15.71 -6.72 -17.66
C LEU A 140 -16.56 -5.84 -18.58
N VAL A 141 -17.25 -4.82 -18.04
CA VAL A 141 -18.06 -3.89 -18.85
C VAL A 141 -17.18 -3.06 -19.79
N LYS A 142 -15.96 -2.68 -19.37
CA LYS A 142 -15.00 -1.96 -20.22
C LYS A 142 -14.55 -2.77 -21.43
N PHE A 143 -14.42 -4.09 -21.27
CA PHE A 143 -13.86 -4.98 -22.30
C PHE A 143 -14.91 -5.84 -23.02
N ALA A 144 -16.16 -5.83 -22.59
CA ALA A 144 -17.23 -6.60 -23.23
C ALA A 144 -17.71 -5.94 -24.54
N GLN A 145 -17.95 -6.76 -25.57
CA GLN A 145 -18.52 -6.32 -26.85
C GLN A 145 -20.01 -5.97 -26.76
N GLN A 146 -20.74 -6.60 -25.83
CA GLN A 146 -22.10 -6.21 -25.44
C GLN A 146 -22.00 -5.47 -24.10
N GLY A 147 -22.46 -4.22 -24.06
CA GLY A 147 -22.42 -3.39 -22.84
C GLY A 147 -23.32 -3.92 -21.72
N ALA A 148 -23.27 -3.27 -20.56
CA ALA A 148 -24.14 -3.60 -19.43
C ALA A 148 -25.60 -3.15 -19.67
N THR A 149 -26.55 -3.97 -19.24
CA THR A 149 -27.98 -3.63 -19.23
C THR A 149 -28.28 -2.44 -18.31
N GLU A 150 -29.40 -1.73 -18.52
CA GLU A 150 -29.79 -0.63 -17.63
C GLU A 150 -29.94 -1.06 -16.16
N ALA A 151 -30.41 -2.29 -15.94
CA ALA A 151 -30.53 -2.86 -14.61
C ALA A 151 -29.14 -3.04 -13.96
N GLU A 152 -28.17 -3.56 -14.70
CA GLU A 152 -26.78 -3.70 -14.22
C GLU A 152 -26.10 -2.36 -13.97
N GLN A 153 -26.32 -1.37 -14.84
CA GLN A 153 -25.82 0.00 -14.64
C GLN A 153 -26.43 0.66 -13.39
N THR A 154 -27.72 0.42 -13.13
CA THR A 154 -28.38 0.89 -11.91
C THR A 154 -27.80 0.22 -10.67
N ASN A 155 -27.66 -1.10 -10.71
CA ASN A 155 -27.06 -1.89 -9.63
C ASN A 155 -25.62 -1.47 -9.36
N LEU A 156 -24.85 -1.11 -10.39
CA LEU A 156 -23.48 -0.60 -10.26
C LEU A 156 -23.45 0.69 -9.43
N LEU A 157 -24.29 1.65 -9.76
CA LEU A 157 -24.38 2.92 -9.04
C LEU A 157 -24.88 2.73 -7.60
N ASP A 158 -25.88 1.88 -7.38
CA ASP A 158 -26.41 1.55 -6.05
C ASP A 158 -25.39 0.82 -5.18
N ALA A 159 -24.56 -0.03 -5.79
CA ALA A 159 -23.46 -0.70 -5.13
C ALA A 159 -22.39 0.30 -4.68
N ALA A 160 -21.99 1.24 -5.56
CA ALA A 160 -21.05 2.30 -5.21
C ALA A 160 -21.55 3.19 -4.07
N GLU A 161 -22.82 3.60 -4.12
CA GLU A 161 -23.41 4.47 -3.10
C GLU A 161 -23.39 3.80 -1.72
N ARG A 162 -23.80 2.53 -1.65
CA ARG A 162 -23.78 1.76 -0.41
C ARG A 162 -22.38 1.67 0.17
N PHE A 163 -21.38 1.41 -0.67
CA PHE A 163 -19.99 1.32 -0.22
C PHE A 163 -19.47 2.65 0.33
N ILE A 164 -19.73 3.78 -0.34
CA ILE A 164 -19.31 5.10 0.12
C ILE A 164 -19.97 5.45 1.47
N ARG A 165 -21.27 5.15 1.62
CA ARG A 165 -22.00 5.37 2.87
C ARG A 165 -21.50 4.49 4.03
N GLN A 166 -21.19 3.22 3.75
CA GLN A 166 -20.68 2.28 4.76
C GLN A 166 -19.21 2.57 5.14
N GLY A 167 -18.42 3.05 4.18
CA GLY A 167 -17.04 3.48 4.41
C GLY A 167 -16.92 4.77 5.21
N SER A 168 -18.00 5.55 5.35
CA SER A 168 -18.04 6.71 6.25
C SER A 168 -17.83 6.22 7.69
N PRO A 169 -16.83 6.74 8.44
CA PRO A 169 -16.85 6.51 9.87
C PRO A 169 -18.16 7.12 10.36
N TRP A 170 -18.97 6.33 11.08
CA TRP A 170 -20.03 6.90 11.92
C TRP A 170 -19.38 8.07 12.66
N SER A 171 -19.74 9.29 12.28
CA SER A 171 -19.41 10.44 13.09
C SER A 171 -20.12 10.14 14.40
N SER A 172 -19.33 9.74 15.39
CA SER A 172 -19.75 9.87 16.77
C SER A 172 -20.02 11.36 16.93
N VAL A 173 -21.28 11.71 16.71
CA VAL A 173 -21.92 12.92 17.19
C VAL A 173 -21.74 12.84 18.70
N ALA A 174 -20.56 13.24 19.17
CA ALA A 174 -20.38 13.77 20.49
C ALA A 174 -21.02 15.17 20.42
N THR A 175 -22.36 15.20 20.45
CA THR A 175 -23.07 16.35 20.96
C THR A 175 -22.54 16.55 22.37
N ALA A 176 -21.57 17.44 22.53
CA ALA A 176 -21.28 18.00 23.83
C ALA A 176 -22.59 18.63 24.31
N PRO A 177 -23.17 18.20 25.44
CA PRO A 177 -24.30 18.91 26.02
C PRO A 177 -23.77 20.27 26.45
N ASN A 178 -24.09 21.33 25.69
CA ASN A 178 -23.86 22.68 26.16
C ASN A 178 -24.83 22.96 27.29
N SER A 179 -24.40 22.67 28.51
CA SER A 179 -24.97 23.23 29.73
C SER A 179 -24.47 24.67 29.87
N ARG A 180 -25.35 25.64 29.61
CA ARG A 180 -25.54 26.86 30.41
C ARG A 180 -26.68 27.70 29.86
#